data_AF-A0A3G9JMN5-F1
#
_entry.id   AF-A0A3G9JMN5-F1
#
_cell.length_a   1.000
_cell.length_b   1.000
_cell.length_c   1.000
_cell.angle_alpha   90.00
_cell.angle_beta   90.00
_cell.angle_gamma   90.00
#
_symmetry.space_group_name_H-M   'P 1'
#
loop_
_entity.id
_entity.type
_entity.pdbx_description
1 polymer ?
#
loop_
_entity_poly.entity_id
_entity_poly.type
_entity_poly.pdbx_seq_one_letter_code
_entity_poly.pdbx_strand_id
1 'polypeptide(L)'
;MLNWGIIGLGNVAKRFAASLTHFPEAALYAIASQTPEKREAFQKAFPAEKVYDSYAALLNDEEVDVVYIALPHGMHYKWAKAALEANKCVLIEKPAVLHAQEFVELSQIASSRQLFLMEAMKSRFIPLNKVIHQEVTSGLIGQIVSIENHFQSHHDYDAYSYLYDEVQGGALYDCGTYCLASVLDLVPGQMTAIQNNVTYHHGVDVYDEVHLTFENGVKALCVCSIEDAVKDRSMIIKGTNGQIKVDYFYRPTEALIEAGEESYTVTVEIPYDDFYPEIEAVHQGISYLKTESPLMSHQDSIRLSQTLEAIKKVSHG
;
A
#
# COMPACT_ATOMS: atom_id res chain seq x y z
N MET A 1 -21.02 -4.34 13.85
CA MET A 1 -20.70 -2.98 13.37
C MET A 1 -19.36 -2.63 13.98
N LEU A 2 -18.41 -2.12 13.19
CA LEU A 2 -17.09 -1.67 13.66
C LEU A 2 -17.06 -0.14 13.66
N ASN A 3 -16.68 0.43 14.79
CA ASN A 3 -16.47 1.86 14.98
C ASN A 3 -15.06 2.23 14.54
N TRP A 4 -14.97 2.89 13.38
CA TRP A 4 -13.72 3.34 12.81
C TRP A 4 -13.29 4.69 13.37
N GLY A 5 -12.01 4.75 13.76
CA GLY A 5 -11.27 5.98 13.99
C GLY A 5 -10.39 6.33 12.79
N ILE A 6 -10.36 7.59 12.37
CA ILE A 6 -9.39 8.07 11.35
C ILE A 6 -8.39 9.02 12.00
N ILE A 7 -7.10 8.67 11.91
CA ILE A 7 -5.97 9.49 12.34
C ILE A 7 -5.26 10.03 11.09
N GLY A 8 -5.25 11.36 10.93
CA GLY A 8 -4.68 12.03 9.75
C GLY A 8 -5.75 12.32 8.69
N LEU A 9 -6.14 13.58 8.57
CA LEU A 9 -7.30 14.01 7.78
C LEU A 9 -6.88 14.58 6.41
N GLY A 10 -5.97 13.88 5.73
CA GLY A 10 -5.47 14.24 4.40
C GLY A 10 -6.40 13.80 3.26
N ASN A 11 -5.96 13.97 2.02
CA ASN A 11 -6.74 13.60 0.83
C ASN A 11 -7.05 12.10 0.78
N VAL A 12 -6.10 11.25 1.18
CA VAL A 12 -6.29 9.80 1.18
C VAL A 12 -7.35 9.36 2.21
N ALA A 13 -7.35 9.99 3.39
CA ALA A 13 -8.38 9.77 4.41
C ALA A 13 -9.78 10.16 3.95
N LYS A 14 -9.93 11.19 3.10
CA LYS A 14 -11.23 11.54 2.51
C LYS A 14 -11.74 10.46 1.56
N ARG A 15 -10.83 9.86 0.77
CA ARG A 15 -11.17 8.74 -0.13
C ARG A 15 -11.56 7.51 0.68
N PHE A 16 -10.79 7.18 1.72
CA PHE A 16 -11.10 6.11 2.65
C PHE A 16 -12.48 6.32 3.31
N ALA A 17 -12.74 7.51 3.87
CA ALA A 17 -14.02 7.81 4.51
C ALA A 17 -15.21 7.75 3.54
N ALA A 18 -15.02 8.17 2.28
CA ALA A 18 -16.05 8.01 1.26
C ALA A 18 -16.35 6.53 0.98
N SER A 19 -15.30 5.71 0.80
CA SER A 19 -15.44 4.26 0.58
C SER A 19 -16.10 3.56 1.76
N LEU A 20 -15.75 3.97 2.99
CA LEU A 20 -16.31 3.43 4.23
C LEU A 20 -17.85 3.57 4.30
N THR A 21 -18.43 4.58 3.64
CA THR A 21 -19.90 4.76 3.60
C THR A 21 -20.64 3.64 2.86
N HIS A 22 -19.94 2.84 2.07
CA HIS A 22 -20.49 1.68 1.37
C HIS A 22 -20.62 0.44 2.26
N PHE A 23 -20.14 0.48 3.52
CA PHE A 23 -20.17 -0.65 4.46
C PHE A 23 -21.24 -0.43 5.55
N PRO A 24 -22.39 -1.14 5.49
CA PRO A 24 -23.40 -1.08 6.53
C PRO A 24 -22.89 -1.51 7.91
N GLU A 25 -21.86 -2.37 7.94
CA GLU A 25 -21.23 -2.85 9.16
C GLU A 25 -20.11 -1.92 9.67
N ALA A 26 -19.87 -0.77 9.04
CA ALA A 26 -18.89 0.22 9.48
C ALA A 26 -19.56 1.52 9.92
N ALA A 27 -19.05 2.12 10.99
CA ALA A 27 -19.41 3.47 11.40
C ALA A 27 -18.16 4.36 11.38
N LEU A 28 -18.22 5.50 10.70
CA LEU A 28 -17.24 6.56 10.89
C LEU A 28 -17.49 7.21 12.25
N TYR A 29 -16.90 6.63 13.29
CA TYR A 29 -17.18 6.99 14.66
C TYR A 29 -16.32 8.17 15.15
N ALA A 30 -15.00 8.10 14.93
CA ALA A 30 -14.08 9.11 15.42
C ALA A 30 -13.13 9.63 14.33
N ILE A 31 -12.84 10.93 14.36
CA ILE A 31 -11.79 11.54 13.54
C ILE A 31 -10.85 12.36 14.41
N ALA A 32 -9.55 12.37 14.07
CA ALA A 32 -8.57 13.15 14.80
C ALA A 32 -7.57 13.88 13.88
N SER A 33 -7.29 15.14 14.22
CA SER A 33 -6.20 15.92 13.66
C SER A 33 -5.78 17.01 14.64
N GLN A 34 -4.51 17.38 14.67
CA GLN A 34 -4.05 18.52 15.45
C GLN A 34 -4.43 19.86 14.81
N THR A 35 -4.73 19.88 13.51
CA THR A 35 -5.08 21.09 12.75
C THR A 35 -6.61 21.33 12.81
N PRO A 36 -7.09 22.40 13.47
CA PRO A 36 -8.52 22.70 13.59
C PRO A 36 -9.24 22.75 12.24
N GLU A 37 -8.64 23.43 11.26
CA GLU A 37 -9.22 23.62 9.93
C GLU A 37 -9.41 22.29 9.20
N LYS A 38 -8.49 21.34 9.39
CA LYS A 38 -8.63 19.98 8.82
C LYS A 38 -9.79 19.23 9.48
N ARG A 39 -9.94 19.34 10.82
CA ARG A 39 -11.07 18.70 11.52
C ARG A 39 -12.40 19.26 11.06
N GLU A 40 -12.53 20.59 11.00
CA GLU A 40 -13.76 21.25 10.55
C GLU A 40 -14.13 20.87 9.11
N ALA A 41 -13.16 20.94 8.19
CA ALA A 41 -13.38 20.59 6.79
C ALA A 41 -13.74 19.11 6.62
N PHE A 42 -13.08 18.20 7.36
CA PHE A 42 -13.37 16.77 7.29
C PHE A 42 -14.72 16.44 7.89
N GLN A 43 -15.05 16.96 9.09
CA GLN A 43 -16.34 16.75 9.75
C GLN A 43 -17.51 17.25 8.90
N LYS A 44 -17.31 18.35 8.18
CA LYS A 44 -18.33 18.87 7.25
C LYS A 44 -18.58 17.93 6.06
N ALA A 45 -17.53 17.32 5.53
CA ALA A 45 -17.62 16.42 4.38
C ALA A 45 -18.08 15.01 4.77
N PHE A 46 -17.60 14.51 5.91
CA PHE A 46 -17.83 13.17 6.44
C PHE A 46 -18.15 13.30 7.93
N PRO A 47 -19.42 13.48 8.30
CA PRO A 47 -19.81 13.63 9.69
C PRO A 47 -19.46 12.38 10.50
N ALA A 48 -18.51 12.52 11.42
CA ALA A 48 -18.21 11.52 12.44
C ALA A 48 -18.97 11.83 13.73
N GLU A 49 -19.16 10.82 14.58
CA GLU A 49 -19.82 10.99 15.88
C GLU A 49 -18.96 11.82 16.85
N LYS A 50 -17.64 11.59 16.82
CA LYS A 50 -16.67 12.28 17.67
C LYS A 50 -15.52 12.89 16.88
N VAL A 51 -15.09 14.07 17.32
CA VAL A 51 -14.00 14.83 16.71
C VAL A 51 -12.98 15.16 17.79
N TYR A 52 -11.75 14.69 17.62
CA TYR A 52 -10.67 14.85 18.59
C TYR A 52 -9.57 15.76 18.06
N ASP A 53 -9.03 16.63 18.92
CA ASP A 53 -7.88 17.49 18.62
C ASP A 53 -6.52 16.81 18.86
N SER A 54 -6.52 15.61 19.44
CA SER A 54 -5.34 14.79 19.65
C SER A 54 -5.59 13.33 19.25
N TYR A 55 -4.57 12.71 18.66
CA TYR A 55 -4.63 11.30 18.29
C TYR A 55 -4.74 10.42 19.55
N ALA A 56 -4.05 10.78 20.63
CA ALA A 56 -4.12 10.05 21.90
C ALA A 56 -5.55 10.05 22.50
N ALA A 57 -6.29 11.16 22.41
CA ALA A 57 -7.68 11.19 22.89
C ALA A 57 -8.59 10.25 22.10
N LEU A 58 -8.42 10.16 20.77
CA LEU A 58 -9.14 9.17 19.95
C LEU A 58 -8.77 7.74 20.36
N LEU A 59 -7.49 7.46 20.57
CA LEU A 59 -7.04 6.11 20.94
C LEU A 59 -7.51 5.68 22.34
N ASN A 60 -7.72 6.62 23.25
CA ASN A 60 -8.27 6.37 24.59
C ASN A 60 -9.78 6.17 24.60
N ASP A 61 -10.48 6.37 23.49
CA ASP A 61 -11.93 6.13 23.40
C ASP A 61 -12.20 4.63 23.28
N GLU A 62 -12.80 4.03 24.32
CA GLU A 62 -13.08 2.60 24.39
C GLU A 62 -14.01 2.13 23.27
N GLU A 63 -14.85 3.01 22.73
CA GLU A 63 -15.81 2.69 21.67
C GLU A 63 -15.18 2.61 20.27
N VAL A 64 -13.91 3.01 20.09
CA VAL A 64 -13.20 2.82 18.81
C VAL A 64 -12.72 1.37 18.70
N ASP A 65 -13.07 0.66 17.64
CA ASP A 65 -12.65 -0.75 17.44
C ASP A 65 -11.36 -0.84 16.60
N VAL A 66 -11.28 -0.01 15.56
CA VAL A 66 -10.24 -0.05 14.54
C VAL A 66 -9.86 1.37 14.13
N VAL A 67 -8.58 1.60 13.88
CA VAL A 67 -8.08 2.88 13.40
C VAL A 67 -7.44 2.77 12.02
N TYR A 68 -7.78 3.74 11.17
CA TYR A 68 -7.10 4.01 9.92
C TYR A 68 -6.08 5.13 10.12
N ILE A 69 -4.79 4.83 9.89
CA ILE A 69 -3.69 5.77 10.08
C ILE A 69 -3.23 6.27 8.71
N ALA A 70 -3.55 7.53 8.40
CA ALA A 70 -3.25 8.22 7.14
C ALA A 70 -2.41 9.49 7.40
N LEU A 71 -1.31 9.31 8.13
CA LEU A 71 -0.35 10.36 8.45
C LEU A 71 0.77 10.39 7.41
N PRO A 72 1.72 11.34 7.47
CA PRO A 72 2.99 11.20 6.75
C PRO A 72 3.76 9.96 7.21
N HIS A 73 4.54 9.34 6.30
CA HIS A 73 5.13 8.01 6.51
C HIS A 73 5.93 7.88 7.82
N GLY A 74 6.74 8.89 8.18
CA GLY A 74 7.56 8.88 9.39
C GLY A 74 6.75 8.92 10.70
N MET A 75 5.44 9.14 10.63
CA MET A 75 4.55 9.13 11.79
C MET A 75 3.79 7.80 11.97
N HIS A 76 3.83 6.91 10.98
CA HIS A 76 3.05 5.67 10.95
C HIS A 76 3.37 4.76 12.13
N TYR A 77 4.63 4.34 12.29
CA TYR A 77 5.06 3.42 13.34
C TYR A 77 4.62 3.89 14.74
N LYS A 78 4.90 5.16 15.08
CA LYS A 78 4.57 5.75 16.38
C LYS A 78 3.08 5.60 16.70
N TRP A 79 2.20 5.95 15.75
CA TRP A 79 0.77 5.97 16.01
C TRP A 79 0.11 4.59 15.86
N ALA A 80 0.67 3.72 15.02
CA ALA A 80 0.23 2.33 14.95
C ALA A 80 0.57 1.56 16.23
N LYS A 81 1.78 1.75 16.75
CA LYS A 81 2.18 1.18 18.04
C LYS A 81 1.27 1.67 19.16
N ALA A 82 1.06 2.98 19.26
CA ALA A 82 0.16 3.54 20.27
C ALA A 82 -1.28 3.01 20.15
N ALA A 83 -1.79 2.81 18.93
CA ALA A 83 -3.12 2.25 18.72
C ALA A 83 -3.22 0.79 19.16
N LEU A 84 -2.25 -0.05 18.79
CA LEU A 84 -2.19 -1.45 19.24
C LEU A 84 -2.04 -1.54 20.77
N GLU A 85 -1.23 -0.68 21.39
CA GLU A 85 -1.07 -0.60 22.84
C GLU A 85 -2.37 -0.19 23.57
N ALA A 86 -3.19 0.64 22.92
CA ALA A 86 -4.54 1.02 23.33
C ALA A 86 -5.62 -0.01 22.95
N ASN A 87 -5.24 -1.23 22.55
CA ASN A 87 -6.11 -2.34 22.17
C ASN A 87 -7.02 -2.03 20.96
N LYS A 88 -6.52 -1.30 19.96
CA LYS A 88 -7.23 -1.02 18.71
C LYS A 88 -6.68 -1.88 17.58
N CYS A 89 -7.56 -2.39 16.71
CA CYS A 89 -7.12 -2.93 15.43
C CYS A 89 -6.57 -1.79 14.55
N VAL A 90 -5.65 -2.08 13.63
CA VAL A 90 -4.95 -1.04 12.86
C VAL A 90 -4.92 -1.38 11.37
N LEU A 91 -5.38 -0.44 10.55
CA LEU A 91 -5.08 -0.33 9.13
C LEU A 91 -4.15 0.88 8.94
N ILE A 92 -2.94 0.65 8.44
CA ILE A 92 -1.87 1.66 8.37
C ILE A 92 -1.49 1.95 6.92
N GLU A 93 -1.52 3.22 6.50
CA GLU A 93 -1.17 3.62 5.13
C GLU A 93 0.23 3.18 4.71
N LYS A 94 0.41 2.99 3.40
CA LYS A 94 1.67 2.57 2.80
C LYS A 94 2.65 3.74 2.64
N PRO A 95 3.98 3.48 2.64
CA PRO A 95 4.58 2.31 3.25
C PRO A 95 4.27 2.32 4.76
N ALA A 96 3.93 1.16 5.32
CA ALA A 96 3.51 1.09 6.72
C ALA A 96 4.59 1.58 7.68
N VAL A 97 5.87 1.32 7.36
CA VAL A 97 7.02 1.73 8.17
C VAL A 97 8.19 2.08 7.26
N LEU A 98 9.12 2.90 7.78
CA LEU A 98 10.36 3.22 7.08
C LEU A 98 11.45 2.19 7.36
N HIS A 99 11.35 1.47 8.48
CA HIS A 99 12.30 0.42 8.86
C HIS A 99 11.60 -0.91 9.10
N ALA A 100 12.09 -2.00 8.51
CA ALA A 100 11.41 -3.29 8.63
C ALA A 100 11.25 -3.78 10.08
N GLN A 101 12.22 -3.46 10.95
CA GLN A 101 12.17 -3.81 12.37
C GLN A 101 10.97 -3.18 13.09
N GLU A 102 10.48 -2.03 12.64
CA GLU A 102 9.28 -1.38 13.17
C GLU A 102 8.05 -2.26 12.90
N PHE A 103 7.89 -2.80 11.69
CA PHE A 103 6.76 -3.69 11.39
C PHE A 103 6.86 -5.04 12.13
N VAL A 104 8.09 -5.55 12.34
CA VAL A 104 8.32 -6.73 13.19
C VAL A 104 7.80 -6.48 14.61
N GLU A 105 8.06 -5.30 15.18
CA GLU A 105 7.54 -4.96 16.50
C GLU A 105 6.02 -4.81 16.51
N LEU A 106 5.45 -4.10 15.52
CA LEU A 106 3.99 -3.95 15.41
C LEU A 106 3.27 -5.30 15.31
N SER A 107 3.79 -6.22 14.49
CA SER A 107 3.22 -7.57 14.33
C SER A 107 3.30 -8.40 15.63
N GLN A 108 4.38 -8.27 16.40
CA GLN A 108 4.50 -8.90 17.72
C GLN A 108 3.45 -8.37 18.70
N ILE A 109 3.27 -7.04 18.76
CA ILE A 109 2.25 -6.42 19.62
C ILE A 109 0.86 -6.89 19.21
N ALA A 110 0.52 -6.80 17.93
CA ALA A 110 -0.76 -7.23 17.38
C ALA A 110 -1.06 -8.70 17.70
N SER A 111 -0.10 -9.60 17.46
CA SER A 111 -0.23 -11.03 17.78
C SER A 111 -0.42 -11.28 19.28
N SER A 112 0.39 -10.65 20.13
CA SER A 112 0.30 -10.81 21.60
C SER A 112 -1.03 -10.36 22.20
N ARG A 113 -1.73 -9.45 21.52
CA ARG A 113 -3.01 -8.87 21.94
C ARG A 113 -4.20 -9.37 21.12
N GLN A 114 -3.97 -10.27 20.16
CA GLN A 114 -4.98 -10.78 19.24
C GLN A 114 -5.71 -9.66 18.47
N LEU A 115 -4.97 -8.62 18.06
CA LEU A 115 -5.48 -7.50 17.28
C LEU A 115 -5.17 -7.69 15.80
N PHE A 116 -6.07 -7.22 14.95
CA PHE A 116 -5.84 -7.17 13.52
C PHE A 116 -4.89 -6.00 13.19
N LEU A 117 -3.84 -6.29 12.42
CA LEU A 117 -2.90 -5.31 11.88
C LEU A 117 -2.69 -5.59 10.39
N MET A 118 -2.81 -4.57 9.55
CA MET A 118 -2.58 -4.69 8.10
C MET A 118 -2.01 -3.40 7.51
N GLU A 119 -0.97 -3.52 6.68
CA GLU A 119 -0.54 -2.44 5.78
C GLU A 119 -1.59 -2.22 4.68
N ALA A 120 -1.98 -0.97 4.46
CA ALA A 120 -2.97 -0.57 3.48
C ALA A 120 -2.39 -0.57 2.06
N MET A 121 -2.11 -1.77 1.55
CA MET A 121 -1.68 -2.02 0.18
C MET A 121 -2.85 -2.41 -0.72
N LYS A 122 -3.76 -1.46 -0.98
CA LYS A 122 -5.02 -1.70 -1.68
C LYS A 122 -4.90 -2.46 -3.01
N SER A 123 -3.78 -2.32 -3.72
CA SER A 123 -3.51 -3.05 -4.97
C SER A 123 -3.63 -4.56 -4.77
N ARG A 124 -3.23 -5.11 -3.62
CA ARG A 124 -3.32 -6.55 -3.29
C ARG A 124 -4.75 -7.08 -3.25
N PHE A 125 -5.73 -6.19 -3.07
CA PHE A 125 -7.14 -6.54 -2.88
C PHE A 125 -7.99 -6.30 -4.14
N ILE A 126 -7.41 -5.74 -5.20
CA ILE A 126 -8.14 -5.48 -6.44
C ILE A 126 -8.55 -6.81 -7.09
N PRO A 127 -9.84 -7.02 -7.42
CA PRO A 127 -10.32 -8.32 -7.92
C PRO A 127 -9.58 -8.86 -9.15
N LEU A 128 -9.15 -7.98 -10.05
CA LEU A 128 -8.40 -8.41 -11.23
C LEU A 128 -7.06 -9.07 -10.88
N ASN A 129 -6.41 -8.67 -9.78
CA ASN A 129 -5.14 -9.28 -9.38
C ASN A 129 -5.31 -10.76 -9.01
N LYS A 130 -6.47 -11.16 -8.48
CA LYS A 130 -6.78 -12.58 -8.28
C LYS A 130 -6.82 -13.33 -9.61
N VAL A 131 -7.36 -12.72 -10.66
CA VAL A 131 -7.38 -13.34 -12.00
C VAL A 131 -5.97 -13.40 -12.58
N ILE A 132 -5.17 -12.33 -12.45
CA ILE A 132 -3.76 -12.32 -12.88
C ILE A 132 -2.97 -13.45 -12.20
N HIS A 133 -3.14 -13.64 -10.89
CA HIS A 133 -2.55 -14.77 -10.15
C HIS A 133 -3.00 -16.12 -10.70
N GLN A 134 -4.29 -16.29 -11.03
CA GLN A 134 -4.80 -17.51 -11.65
C GLN A 134 -4.19 -17.76 -13.02
N GLU A 135 -4.05 -16.74 -13.86
CA GLU A 135 -3.46 -16.87 -15.20
C GLU A 135 -1.97 -17.24 -15.11
N VAL A 136 -1.22 -16.61 -14.21
CA VAL A 136 0.19 -16.95 -13.93
C VAL A 136 0.30 -18.40 -13.43
N THR A 137 -0.52 -18.79 -12.44
CA THR A 137 -0.43 -20.12 -11.81
C THR A 137 -0.96 -21.25 -12.68
N SER A 138 -1.86 -20.97 -13.62
CA SER A 138 -2.34 -21.94 -14.61
C SER A 138 -1.22 -22.44 -15.54
N GLY A 139 -0.13 -21.67 -15.67
CA GLY A 139 0.96 -21.94 -16.59
C GLY A 139 0.72 -21.44 -18.02
N LEU A 140 -0.34 -20.66 -18.26
CA LEU A 140 -0.69 -20.11 -19.58
C LEU A 140 0.50 -19.36 -20.22
N ILE A 141 1.13 -18.45 -19.47
CA ILE A 141 2.33 -17.72 -19.93
C ILE A 141 3.64 -18.49 -19.68
N GLY A 142 3.58 -19.72 -19.18
CA GLY A 142 4.75 -20.50 -18.76
C GLY A 142 5.35 -20.00 -17.45
N GLN A 143 6.67 -20.16 -17.28
CA GLN A 143 7.38 -19.65 -16.10
C GLN A 143 7.64 -18.16 -16.25
N ILE A 144 7.46 -17.37 -15.19
CA ILE A 144 7.82 -15.95 -15.22
C ILE A 144 9.32 -15.82 -15.51
N VAL A 145 9.67 -14.93 -16.42
CA VAL A 145 11.05 -14.56 -16.78
C VAL A 145 11.36 -13.16 -16.28
N SER A 146 10.42 -12.23 -16.45
CA SER A 146 10.58 -10.87 -15.95
C SER A 146 9.28 -10.16 -15.62
N ILE A 147 9.34 -9.19 -14.73
CA ILE A 147 8.27 -8.23 -14.46
C ILE A 147 8.80 -6.81 -14.68
N GLU A 148 8.06 -6.00 -15.41
CA GLU A 148 8.38 -4.59 -15.62
C GLU A 148 7.22 -3.75 -15.11
N ASN A 149 7.50 -2.86 -14.16
CA ASN A 149 6.53 -1.97 -13.53
C ASN A 149 6.93 -0.52 -13.73
N HIS A 150 5.96 0.30 -14.09
CA HIS A 150 6.09 1.74 -14.17
C HIS A 150 5.04 2.38 -13.28
N PHE A 151 5.48 3.20 -12.31
CA PHE A 151 4.60 4.10 -11.58
C PHE A 151 5.20 5.50 -11.60
N GLN A 152 4.81 6.25 -12.61
CA GLN A 152 5.21 7.62 -12.81
C GLN A 152 4.06 8.56 -12.45
N SER A 153 4.40 9.58 -11.69
CA SER A 153 3.53 10.68 -11.31
C SER A 153 4.24 12.01 -11.56
N HIS A 154 3.48 13.09 -11.43
CA HIS A 154 4.00 14.43 -11.59
C HIS A 154 3.42 15.30 -10.49
N HIS A 155 4.31 15.87 -9.70
CA HIS A 155 4.01 16.79 -8.63
C HIS A 155 4.85 18.05 -8.82
N ASP A 156 4.20 19.21 -8.69
CA ASP A 156 4.94 20.46 -8.59
C ASP A 156 5.70 20.47 -7.25
N TYR A 157 6.92 21.00 -7.27
CA TYR A 157 7.73 21.13 -6.05
C TYR A 157 7.01 21.97 -4.99
N ASP A 158 6.84 21.39 -3.82
CA ASP A 158 6.33 22.05 -2.61
C ASP A 158 7.18 21.61 -1.41
N ALA A 159 7.96 22.56 -0.88
CA ALA A 159 8.84 22.34 0.27
C ALA A 159 8.10 21.94 1.56
N TYR A 160 6.77 22.10 1.62
CA TYR A 160 5.93 21.71 2.75
C TYR A 160 5.23 20.36 2.53
N SER A 161 5.37 19.77 1.34
CA SER A 161 4.84 18.44 1.04
C SER A 161 5.72 17.36 1.65
N TYR A 162 5.10 16.33 2.23
CA TYR A 162 5.81 15.15 2.72
C TYR A 162 6.57 14.41 1.60
N LEU A 163 6.18 14.58 0.34
CA LEU A 163 6.85 13.97 -0.81
C LEU A 163 8.28 14.50 -1.00
N TYR A 164 8.54 15.75 -0.60
CA TYR A 164 9.85 16.41 -0.72
C TYR A 164 10.59 16.49 0.63
N ASP A 165 10.18 15.68 1.60
CA ASP A 165 10.90 15.51 2.87
C ASP A 165 12.05 14.50 2.69
N GLU A 166 13.28 14.90 3.00
CA GLU A 166 14.49 14.09 2.79
C GLU A 166 14.51 12.74 3.52
N VAL A 167 13.71 12.59 4.59
CA VAL A 167 13.71 11.38 5.42
C VAL A 167 12.63 10.41 4.97
N GLN A 168 11.44 10.91 4.66
CA GLN A 168 10.23 10.09 4.47
C GLN A 168 9.62 10.20 3.06
N GLY A 169 10.07 11.16 2.27
CA GLY A 169 9.59 11.45 0.92
C GLY A 169 10.32 10.67 -0.17
N GLY A 170 10.06 11.07 -1.41
CA GLY A 170 10.66 10.49 -2.60
C GLY A 170 9.78 9.51 -3.36
N ALA A 171 10.14 9.31 -4.63
CA ALA A 171 9.46 8.44 -5.58
C ALA A 171 9.48 6.98 -5.14
N LEU A 172 10.54 6.51 -4.50
CA LEU A 172 10.65 5.13 -4.04
C LEU A 172 9.59 4.80 -2.97
N TYR A 173 9.42 5.66 -1.96
CA TYR A 173 8.41 5.43 -0.92
C TYR A 173 6.99 5.66 -1.42
N ASP A 174 6.77 6.66 -2.27
CA ASP A 174 5.42 6.94 -2.75
C ASP A 174 4.96 5.99 -3.87
N CYS A 175 5.73 5.91 -4.95
CA CYS A 175 5.40 5.15 -6.15
C CYS A 175 6.04 3.75 -6.14
N GLY A 176 7.31 3.65 -5.78
CA GLY A 176 8.09 2.41 -5.80
C GLY A 176 7.51 1.31 -4.89
N THR A 177 6.91 1.67 -3.76
CA THR A 177 6.22 0.74 -2.87
C THR A 177 5.16 -0.10 -3.60
N TYR A 178 4.38 0.49 -4.53
CA TYR A 178 3.40 -0.27 -5.33
C TYR A 178 4.09 -1.23 -6.31
N CYS A 179 5.13 -0.76 -7.01
CA CYS A 179 5.90 -1.57 -7.94
C CYS A 179 6.49 -2.80 -7.23
N LEU A 180 7.14 -2.58 -6.09
CA LEU A 180 7.76 -3.64 -5.29
C LEU A 180 6.71 -4.61 -4.71
N ALA A 181 5.60 -4.10 -4.19
CA ALA A 181 4.54 -4.93 -3.64
C ALA A 181 3.98 -5.92 -4.67
N SER A 182 3.82 -5.50 -5.93
CA SER A 182 3.37 -6.39 -7.02
C SER A 182 4.42 -7.43 -7.43
N VAL A 183 5.70 -7.05 -7.51
CA VAL A 183 6.79 -7.99 -7.82
C VAL A 183 6.92 -9.05 -6.73
N LEU A 184 6.91 -8.64 -5.46
CA LEU A 184 7.07 -9.55 -4.32
C LEU A 184 5.86 -10.49 -4.15
N ASP A 185 4.68 -10.09 -4.65
CA ASP A 185 3.47 -10.92 -4.73
C ASP A 185 3.62 -12.07 -5.73
N LEU A 186 4.12 -11.74 -6.93
CA LEU A 186 4.13 -12.65 -8.07
C LEU A 186 5.38 -13.52 -8.13
N VAL A 187 6.51 -13.04 -7.58
CA VAL A 187 7.80 -13.70 -7.66
C VAL A 187 8.15 -14.39 -6.35
N PRO A 188 8.06 -15.73 -6.29
CA PRO A 188 8.53 -16.47 -5.13
C PRO A 188 10.07 -16.46 -5.09
N GLY A 189 10.62 -16.66 -3.89
CA GLY A 189 12.05 -16.83 -3.68
C GLY A 189 12.79 -15.58 -3.21
N GLN A 190 14.07 -15.77 -2.91
CA GLN A 190 14.93 -14.71 -2.38
C GLN A 190 15.52 -13.85 -3.50
N MET A 191 15.64 -12.55 -3.24
CA MET A 191 16.42 -11.65 -4.08
C MET A 191 17.91 -11.89 -3.85
N THR A 192 18.67 -11.95 -4.94
CA THR A 192 20.12 -12.18 -4.93
C THR A 192 20.91 -10.93 -5.33
N ALA A 193 20.28 -9.99 -6.04
CA ALA A 193 20.90 -8.71 -6.40
C ALA A 193 19.87 -7.60 -6.50
N ILE A 194 20.29 -6.39 -6.12
CA ILE A 194 19.55 -5.14 -6.23
C ILE A 194 20.49 -4.09 -6.83
N GLN A 195 20.02 -3.39 -7.85
CA GLN A 195 20.69 -2.23 -8.44
C GLN A 195 19.66 -1.11 -8.56
N ASN A 196 20.08 0.14 -8.38
CA ASN A 196 19.22 1.29 -8.56
C ASN A 196 19.96 2.39 -9.30
N ASN A 197 19.35 2.93 -10.35
CA ASN A 197 19.76 4.19 -10.96
C ASN A 197 18.80 5.28 -10.50
N VAL A 198 19.29 6.20 -9.67
CA VAL A 198 18.48 7.16 -8.94
C VAL A 198 18.84 8.60 -9.32
N THR A 199 17.82 9.44 -9.45
CA THR A 199 18.00 10.89 -9.61
C THR A 199 17.43 11.60 -8.39
N TYR A 200 18.23 12.50 -7.81
CA TYR A 200 17.82 13.32 -6.67
C TYR A 200 17.59 14.77 -7.08
N HIS A 201 16.44 15.32 -6.71
CA HIS A 201 16.21 16.76 -6.67
C HIS A 201 15.72 17.15 -5.28
N HIS A 202 16.06 18.35 -4.81
CA HIS A 202 15.60 18.88 -3.52
C HIS A 202 15.86 17.95 -2.31
N GLY A 203 16.90 17.10 -2.38
CA GLY A 203 17.26 16.18 -1.29
C GLY A 203 16.45 14.88 -1.24
N VAL A 204 15.53 14.64 -2.18
CA VAL A 204 14.75 13.40 -2.29
C VAL A 204 14.98 12.72 -3.64
N ASP A 205 14.83 11.40 -3.68
CA ASP A 205 14.74 10.65 -4.92
C ASP A 205 13.48 11.08 -5.68
N VAL A 206 13.65 11.65 -6.87
CA VAL A 206 12.52 12.02 -7.74
C VAL A 206 12.27 11.01 -8.85
N TYR A 207 13.27 10.15 -9.10
CA TYR A 207 13.22 9.06 -10.05
C TYR A 207 14.11 7.92 -9.55
N ASP A 208 13.60 6.69 -9.61
CA ASP A 208 14.34 5.45 -9.35
C ASP A 208 14.06 4.45 -10.47
N GLU A 209 15.12 3.84 -10.98
CA GLU A 209 15.07 2.67 -11.86
C GLU A 209 15.74 1.49 -11.15
N VAL A 210 14.90 0.69 -10.49
CA VAL A 210 15.33 -0.42 -9.64
C VAL A 210 15.31 -1.72 -10.43
N HIS A 211 16.46 -2.40 -10.49
CA HIS A 211 16.60 -3.74 -11.05
C HIS A 211 16.76 -4.76 -9.91
N LEU A 212 15.89 -5.75 -9.87
CA LEU A 212 15.92 -6.86 -8.91
C LEU A 212 16.23 -8.16 -9.64
N THR A 213 17.08 -9.00 -9.05
CA THR A 213 17.31 -10.37 -9.52
C THR A 213 16.96 -11.35 -8.41
N PHE A 214 16.21 -12.39 -8.75
CA PHE A 214 15.80 -13.45 -7.83
C PHE A 214 16.63 -14.72 -8.06
N GLU A 215 16.74 -15.58 -7.04
CA GLU A 215 17.50 -16.82 -7.08
C GLU A 215 17.00 -17.82 -8.14
N ASN A 216 15.71 -17.75 -8.47
CA ASN A 216 15.07 -18.55 -9.52
C ASN A 216 15.33 -18.00 -10.94
N GLY A 217 16.12 -16.93 -11.07
CA GLY A 217 16.48 -16.31 -12.35
C GLY A 217 15.51 -15.25 -12.85
N VAL A 218 14.38 -15.03 -12.17
CA VAL A 218 13.44 -13.94 -12.50
C VAL A 218 14.11 -12.59 -12.30
N LYS A 219 13.87 -11.65 -13.22
CA LYS A 219 14.32 -10.27 -13.12
C LYS A 219 13.14 -9.32 -13.02
N ALA A 220 13.22 -8.30 -12.19
CA ALA A 220 12.21 -7.26 -12.15
C ALA A 220 12.81 -5.87 -12.37
N LEU A 221 12.09 -5.04 -13.13
CA LEU A 221 12.36 -3.62 -13.31
C LEU A 221 11.22 -2.84 -12.67
N CYS A 222 11.55 -1.93 -11.75
CA CYS A 222 10.60 -0.97 -11.19
C CYS A 222 11.09 0.43 -11.50
N VAL A 223 10.33 1.16 -12.33
CA VAL A 223 10.54 2.57 -12.60
C VAL A 223 9.51 3.37 -11.82
N CYS A 224 9.98 4.26 -10.95
CA CYS A 224 9.13 5.14 -10.18
C CYS A 224 9.60 6.58 -10.31
N SER A 225 8.65 7.51 -10.45
CA SER A 225 8.94 8.95 -10.55
C SER A 225 7.83 9.79 -9.95
N ILE A 226 8.20 10.96 -9.41
CA ILE A 226 7.27 11.99 -8.95
C ILE A 226 7.34 13.28 -9.77
N GLU A 227 8.20 13.36 -10.78
CA GLU A 227 8.37 14.55 -11.63
C GLU A 227 8.17 14.27 -13.13
N ASP A 228 7.83 13.04 -13.53
CA ASP A 228 7.71 12.67 -14.94
C ASP A 228 6.46 13.26 -15.60
N ALA A 229 6.67 14.00 -16.70
CA ALA A 229 5.58 14.58 -17.48
C ALA A 229 4.68 13.51 -18.13
N VAL A 230 5.25 12.34 -18.48
CA VAL A 230 4.53 11.18 -18.97
C VAL A 230 4.29 10.25 -17.79
N LYS A 231 3.01 9.99 -17.48
CA LYS A 231 2.58 9.24 -16.29
C LYS A 231 2.30 7.78 -16.65
N ASP A 232 3.33 7.01 -16.99
CA ASP A 232 3.16 5.57 -17.17
C ASP A 232 2.80 4.90 -15.83
N ARG A 233 1.78 4.05 -15.86
CA ARG A 233 1.23 3.32 -14.72
C ARG A 233 1.02 1.85 -15.06
N SER A 234 1.86 1.30 -15.92
CA SER A 234 1.72 -0.05 -16.48
C SER A 234 2.53 -1.10 -15.73
N MET A 235 2.13 -2.36 -15.92
CA MET A 235 2.87 -3.55 -15.54
C MET A 235 2.87 -4.54 -16.70
N ILE A 236 4.01 -5.18 -16.96
CA ILE A 236 4.14 -6.27 -17.91
C ILE A 236 4.79 -7.47 -17.20
N ILE A 237 4.06 -8.58 -17.13
CA ILE A 237 4.57 -9.87 -16.66
C ILE A 237 4.92 -10.71 -17.89
N LYS A 238 6.20 -10.97 -18.11
CA LYS A 238 6.68 -11.80 -19.23
C LYS A 238 7.01 -13.19 -18.71
N GLY A 239 6.38 -14.20 -19.30
CA GLY A 239 6.72 -15.60 -19.11
C GLY A 239 7.40 -16.21 -20.33
N THR A 240 7.75 -17.49 -20.24
CA THR A 240 8.42 -18.21 -21.35
C THR A 240 7.52 -18.42 -22.58
N ASN A 241 6.19 -18.39 -22.40
CA ASN A 241 5.21 -18.73 -23.44
C ASN A 241 4.25 -17.58 -23.76
N GLY A 242 4.36 -16.45 -23.07
CA GLY A 242 3.42 -15.35 -23.21
C GLY A 242 3.70 -14.19 -22.26
N GLN A 243 2.78 -13.24 -22.21
CA GLN A 243 2.82 -12.09 -21.31
C GLN A 243 1.43 -11.63 -20.88
N ILE A 244 1.38 -10.92 -19.77
CA ILE A 244 0.21 -10.20 -19.28
C ILE A 244 0.59 -8.73 -19.19
N LYS A 245 -0.18 -7.85 -19.82
CA LYS A 245 -0.04 -6.39 -19.77
C LYS A 245 -1.20 -5.81 -18.99
N VAL A 246 -0.89 -4.91 -18.06
CA VAL A 246 -1.87 -4.33 -17.14
C VAL A 246 -1.64 -2.83 -17.07
N ASP A 247 -2.62 -2.04 -17.47
CA ASP A 247 -2.60 -0.60 -17.27
C ASP A 247 -3.16 -0.26 -15.89
N TYR A 248 -2.64 0.82 -15.29
CA TYR A 248 -2.97 1.23 -13.93
C TYR A 248 -2.85 0.08 -12.92
N PHE A 249 -1.72 -0.63 -12.92
CA PHE A 249 -1.53 -1.90 -12.19
C PHE A 249 -1.76 -1.84 -10.65
N TYR A 250 -1.76 -0.64 -10.07
CA TYR A 250 -2.09 -0.42 -8.65
C TYR A 250 -3.61 -0.38 -8.36
N ARG A 251 -4.44 -0.32 -9.40
CA ARG A 251 -5.92 -0.39 -9.36
C ARG A 251 -6.51 -0.94 -10.67
N PRO A 252 -6.08 -2.12 -11.13
CA PRO A 252 -6.36 -2.56 -12.48
C PRO A 252 -7.81 -3.04 -12.63
N THR A 253 -8.44 -2.63 -13.73
CA THR A 253 -9.77 -3.13 -14.15
C THR A 253 -9.68 -3.97 -15.41
N GLU A 254 -8.55 -3.92 -16.11
CA GLU A 254 -8.34 -4.60 -17.39
C GLU A 254 -6.91 -5.15 -17.49
N ALA A 255 -6.77 -6.33 -18.08
CA ALA A 255 -5.48 -6.94 -18.41
C ALA A 255 -5.55 -7.60 -19.79
N LEU A 256 -4.55 -7.35 -20.63
CA LEU A 256 -4.37 -8.03 -21.91
C LEU A 256 -3.43 -9.23 -21.71
N ILE A 257 -3.90 -10.41 -22.08
CA ILE A 257 -3.15 -11.67 -21.98
C ILE A 257 -2.82 -12.13 -23.39
N GLU A 258 -1.54 -12.46 -23.62
CA GLU A 258 -1.04 -12.92 -24.91
C GLU A 258 -0.16 -14.15 -24.68
N ALA A 259 -0.59 -15.33 -25.14
CA ALA A 259 0.14 -16.59 -24.98
C ALA A 259 -0.03 -17.50 -26.20
N GLY A 260 1.05 -17.81 -26.90
CA GLY A 260 0.99 -18.56 -28.16
C GLY A 260 0.12 -17.87 -29.22
N GLU A 261 -0.98 -18.52 -29.64
CA GLU A 261 -1.97 -17.95 -30.57
C GLU A 261 -3.14 -17.24 -29.84
N GLU A 262 -3.21 -17.36 -28.51
CA GLU A 262 -4.25 -16.73 -27.71
C GLU A 262 -3.90 -15.28 -27.41
N SER A 263 -4.87 -14.39 -27.65
CA SER A 263 -4.80 -12.98 -27.25
C SER A 263 -6.19 -12.53 -26.85
N TYR A 264 -6.38 -12.22 -25.57
CA TYR A 264 -7.67 -11.79 -25.04
C TYR A 264 -7.51 -10.81 -23.88
N THR A 265 -8.54 -10.00 -23.71
CA THR A 265 -8.61 -9.02 -22.63
C THR A 265 -9.57 -9.52 -21.56
N VAL A 266 -9.13 -9.49 -20.30
CA VAL A 266 -9.99 -9.73 -19.15
C VAL A 266 -10.30 -8.40 -18.49
N THR A 267 -11.58 -8.15 -18.25
CA THR A 267 -12.07 -6.96 -17.54
C THR A 267 -12.79 -7.41 -16.28
N VAL A 268 -12.42 -6.81 -15.14
CA VAL A 268 -13.08 -7.04 -13.85
C VAL A 268 -13.38 -5.70 -13.19
N GLU A 269 -14.64 -5.49 -12.84
CA GLU A 269 -15.06 -4.28 -12.14
C GLU A 269 -14.60 -4.31 -10.68
N ILE A 270 -14.19 -3.14 -10.19
CA ILE A 270 -13.90 -2.95 -8.76
C ILE A 270 -15.22 -2.57 -8.08
N PRO A 271 -15.65 -3.31 -7.04
CA PRO A 271 -16.85 -2.94 -6.27
C PRO A 271 -16.70 -1.53 -5.67
N TYR A 272 -17.61 -0.63 -6.03
CA TYR A 272 -17.65 0.77 -5.59
C TYR A 272 -16.41 1.62 -5.94
N ASP A 273 -15.25 1.36 -5.32
CA ASP A 273 -13.98 2.05 -5.54
C ASP A 273 -12.76 1.20 -5.12
N ASP A 274 -11.56 1.72 -5.35
CA ASP A 274 -10.27 1.04 -5.12
C ASP A 274 -9.88 0.89 -3.64
N PHE A 275 -10.64 1.43 -2.68
CA PHE A 275 -10.45 1.21 -1.24
C PHE A 275 -11.40 0.15 -0.68
N TYR A 276 -12.55 -0.05 -1.31
CA TYR A 276 -13.60 -0.94 -0.80
C TYR A 276 -13.07 -2.36 -0.52
N PRO A 277 -12.39 -3.06 -1.45
CA PRO A 277 -11.94 -4.43 -1.18
C PRO A 277 -10.96 -4.56 0.00
N GLU A 278 -10.19 -3.52 0.27
CA GLU A 278 -9.25 -3.49 1.40
C GLU A 278 -9.98 -3.30 2.74
N ILE A 279 -10.98 -2.41 2.79
CA ILE A 279 -11.85 -2.25 3.97
C ILE A 279 -12.60 -3.56 4.24
N GLU A 280 -13.11 -4.21 3.20
CA GLU A 280 -13.76 -5.52 3.31
C GLU A 280 -12.83 -6.57 3.93
N ALA A 281 -11.56 -6.60 3.51
CA ALA A 281 -10.57 -7.52 4.08
C ALA A 281 -10.32 -7.28 5.56
N VAL A 282 -10.31 -6.01 6.02
CA VAL A 282 -10.22 -5.68 7.46
C VAL A 282 -11.44 -6.22 8.22
N HIS A 283 -12.64 -5.94 7.73
CA HIS A 283 -13.87 -6.41 8.36
C HIS A 283 -13.93 -7.93 8.46
N GLN A 284 -13.55 -8.64 7.39
CA GLN A 284 -13.47 -10.09 7.39
C GLN A 284 -12.41 -10.58 8.39
N GLY A 285 -11.21 -10.01 8.37
CA GLY A 285 -10.12 -10.38 9.26
C GLY A 285 -10.51 -10.27 10.74
N ILE A 286 -11.08 -9.13 11.13
CA ILE A 286 -11.56 -8.90 12.51
C ILE A 286 -12.69 -9.86 12.87
N SER A 287 -13.69 -10.03 11.98
CA SER A 287 -14.83 -10.93 12.22
C SER A 287 -14.43 -12.40 12.40
N TYR A 288 -13.34 -12.82 11.75
CA TYR A 288 -12.78 -14.16 11.88
C TYR A 288 -11.66 -14.28 12.92
N LEU A 289 -11.49 -13.27 13.78
CA LEU A 289 -10.47 -13.23 14.85
C LEU A 289 -9.05 -13.49 14.32
N LYS A 290 -8.74 -12.93 13.14
CA LYS A 290 -7.40 -12.95 12.54
C LYS A 290 -6.59 -11.76 13.03
N THR A 291 -5.26 -11.93 13.05
CA THR A 291 -4.30 -10.86 13.37
C THR A 291 -3.77 -10.17 12.12
N GLU A 292 -3.99 -10.74 10.95
CA GLU A 292 -3.47 -10.26 9.66
C GLU A 292 -4.38 -10.69 8.49
N SER A 293 -4.16 -10.09 7.33
CA SER A 293 -4.80 -10.51 6.07
C SER A 293 -3.95 -11.58 5.36
N PRO A 294 -4.58 -12.62 4.75
CA PRO A 294 -3.85 -13.58 3.93
C PRO A 294 -3.34 -13.00 2.60
N LEU A 295 -3.87 -11.85 2.15
CA LEU A 295 -3.43 -11.19 0.91
C LEU A 295 -2.33 -10.15 1.14
N MET A 296 -2.22 -9.62 2.36
CA MET A 296 -1.16 -8.73 2.80
C MET A 296 -0.76 -9.12 4.22
N SER A 297 0.04 -10.19 4.31
CA SER A 297 0.49 -10.71 5.59
C SER A 297 1.49 -9.77 6.26
N HIS A 298 1.74 -9.98 7.55
CA HIS A 298 2.81 -9.30 8.27
C HIS A 298 4.16 -9.58 7.62
N GLN A 299 4.36 -10.81 7.11
CA GLN A 299 5.59 -11.18 6.42
C GLN A 299 5.76 -10.48 5.06
N ASP A 300 4.66 -10.26 4.33
CA ASP A 300 4.69 -9.47 3.08
C ASP A 300 5.12 -8.03 3.36
N SER A 301 4.50 -7.40 4.36
CA SER A 301 4.82 -6.03 4.79
C SER A 301 6.28 -5.91 5.23
N ILE A 302 6.77 -6.86 6.03
CA ILE A 302 8.19 -6.93 6.46
C ILE A 302 9.12 -7.08 5.24
N ARG A 303 8.81 -7.98 4.30
CA ARG A 303 9.64 -8.21 3.10
C ARG A 303 9.68 -6.98 2.23
N LEU A 304 8.56 -6.27 2.09
CA LEU A 304 8.46 -5.01 1.35
C LEU A 304 9.33 -3.92 2.00
N SER A 305 9.20 -3.69 3.30
CA SER A 305 10.05 -2.73 4.03
C SER A 305 11.54 -3.08 3.95
N GLN A 306 11.91 -4.36 4.10
CA GLN A 306 13.30 -4.80 3.94
C GLN A 306 13.85 -4.49 2.54
N THR A 307 13.01 -4.65 1.51
CA THR A 307 13.36 -4.38 0.13
C THR A 307 13.58 -2.88 -0.09
N LEU A 308 12.66 -2.03 0.40
CA LEU A 308 12.81 -0.57 0.35
C LEU A 308 14.10 -0.11 1.05
N GLU A 309 14.39 -0.63 2.25
CA GLU A 309 15.62 -0.32 2.98
C GLU A 309 16.88 -0.76 2.21
N ALA A 310 16.84 -1.94 1.58
CA ALA A 310 17.97 -2.44 0.80
C ALA A 310 18.23 -1.58 -0.45
N ILE A 311 17.18 -1.11 -1.13
CA ILE A 311 17.29 -0.20 -2.27
C ILE A 311 17.89 1.14 -1.83
N LYS A 312 17.40 1.75 -0.75
CA LYS A 312 17.97 3.00 -0.21
C LYS A 312 19.47 2.83 0.12
N LYS A 313 19.88 1.69 0.69
CA LYS A 313 21.30 1.41 0.99
C LYS A 313 22.19 1.39 -0.25
N VAL A 314 21.75 0.74 -1.34
CA VAL A 314 22.55 0.70 -2.59
C VAL A 314 22.50 2.01 -3.38
N SER A 315 21.53 2.87 -3.09
CA SER A 315 21.35 4.19 -3.74
C SER A 315 22.26 5.27 -3.17
N HIS A 316 22.84 5.03 -1.98
CA HIS A 316 23.75 5.96 -1.29
C HIS A 316 25.21 5.47 -1.27
N GLY A 317 25.52 4.33 -1.91
CA GLY A 317 26.86 3.75 -2.01
C GLY A 317 27.51 4.04 -3.35
#